data_AF-A0A7S3MHW6-F1
#
_entry.id   AF-A0A7S3MHW6-F1
#
_cell.length_a   1.000
_cell.length_b   1.000
_cell.length_c   1.000
_cell.angle_alpha   90.00
_cell.angle_beta   90.00
_cell.angle_gamma   90.00
#
_symmetry.space_group_name_H-M   'P 1'
#
loop_
_entity.id
_entity.type
_entity.pdbx_description
1 polymer ?
#
loop_
_entity_poly.entity_id
_entity_poly.type
_entity_poly.pdbx_seq_one_letter_code
_entity_poly.pdbx_strand_id
1 'polypeptide(L)'
;LVAGQQLVLGVEIADRALRKACPHYQSMQCMLDISEKACEPDEEPMPLLEWTEQESVWLCCCPTPYRSCKADVMDKACLVAVERHVAKATSRPELVSGLQLARGELRKTGGEKCQALAAEDPLSVCGHEATPPKKRSLAREDLFCEMLTWQLEELGDGNQVEFLNNGCPYNAASKAPDSEGNRRK
;
A
#
# COMPACT_ATOMS: atom_id res chain seq x y z
N LEU A 1 -10.12 -1.53 42.71
CA LEU A 1 -10.37 -0.98 41.36
C LEU A 1 -9.44 -1.70 40.39
N VAL A 2 -9.93 -2.77 39.77
CA VAL A 2 -9.18 -3.48 38.73
C VAL A 2 -9.42 -2.72 37.43
N ALA A 3 -8.37 -2.09 36.90
CA ALA A 3 -8.42 -1.41 35.62
C ALA A 3 -8.78 -2.44 34.54
N GLY A 4 -9.94 -2.26 33.91
CA GLY A 4 -10.37 -3.09 32.79
C GLY A 4 -9.44 -2.87 31.61
N GLN A 5 -8.74 -3.92 31.18
CA GLN A 5 -8.10 -3.94 29.88
C GLN A 5 -9.19 -3.86 28.82
N GLN A 6 -9.36 -2.68 28.22
CA GLN A 6 -10.06 -2.55 26.94
C GLN A 6 -9.22 -3.27 25.89
N LEU A 7 -9.72 -4.42 25.45
CA LEU A 7 -9.28 -5.07 24.21
C LEU A 7 -9.51 -4.06 23.08
N VAL A 8 -8.45 -3.41 22.63
CA VAL A 8 -8.47 -2.61 21.40
C VAL A 8 -8.67 -3.61 20.27
N LEU A 9 -9.89 -3.65 19.70
CA LEU A 9 -10.18 -4.42 18.50
C LEU A 9 -9.47 -3.72 17.33
N GLY A 10 -8.18 -4.03 17.16
CA GLY A 10 -7.39 -3.57 16.02
C GLY A 10 -7.88 -4.22 14.72
N VAL A 11 -7.45 -3.69 13.58
CA VAL A 11 -7.73 -4.31 12.29
C VAL A 11 -6.95 -5.62 12.17
N GLU A 12 -7.67 -6.70 11.86
CA GLU A 12 -7.05 -7.97 11.50
C GLU A 12 -6.62 -7.94 10.03
N ILE A 13 -5.36 -8.30 9.79
CA ILE A 13 -4.80 -8.49 8.45
C ILE A 13 -4.51 -9.97 8.29
N ALA A 14 -4.76 -10.50 7.09
CA ALA A 14 -4.44 -11.87 6.77
C ALA A 14 -2.96 -12.20 6.98
N ASP A 15 -2.70 -13.46 7.34
CA ASP A 15 -1.33 -13.98 7.51
C ASP A 15 -0.48 -13.73 6.26
N ARG A 16 0.82 -13.50 6.48
CA ARG A 16 1.79 -13.22 5.42
C ARG A 16 1.74 -14.24 4.28
N ALA A 17 1.61 -15.53 4.61
CA ALA A 17 1.55 -16.59 3.60
C ALA A 17 0.29 -16.47 2.71
N LEU A 18 -0.86 -16.11 3.28
CA LEU A 18 -2.11 -15.92 2.52
C LEU A 18 -2.01 -14.68 1.62
N ARG A 19 -1.48 -13.57 2.14
CA ARG A 19 -1.26 -12.35 1.34
C ARG A 19 -0.32 -12.59 0.17
N LYS A 20 0.82 -13.25 0.42
CA LYS A 20 1.83 -13.58 -0.61
C LYS A 20 1.40 -14.66 -1.60
N ALA A 21 0.28 -15.35 -1.36
CA ALA A 21 -0.29 -16.29 -2.34
C ALA A 21 -0.87 -15.56 -3.57
N CYS A 22 -1.24 -14.28 -3.42
CA CYS A 22 -1.71 -13.45 -4.52
C CYS A 22 -0.56 -13.20 -5.52
N PRO A 23 -0.70 -13.53 -6.82
CA PRO A 23 0.34 -13.29 -7.81
C PRO A 23 0.69 -11.80 -7.99
N HIS A 24 -0.26 -10.91 -7.67
CA HIS A 24 -0.10 -9.46 -7.77
C HIS A 24 0.26 -8.80 -6.43
N TYR A 25 0.64 -9.58 -5.41
CA TYR A 25 0.89 -9.07 -4.05
C TYR A 25 1.84 -7.86 -4.06
N GLN A 26 3.03 -7.98 -4.65
CA GLN A 26 4.02 -6.90 -4.64
C GLN A 26 3.50 -5.63 -5.34
N SER A 27 2.82 -5.77 -6.48
CA SER A 27 2.23 -4.63 -7.20
C SER A 27 1.14 -3.94 -6.40
N MET A 28 0.24 -4.72 -5.80
CA MET A 28 -0.85 -4.18 -4.98
C MET A 28 -0.34 -3.48 -3.71
N GLN A 29 0.72 -3.99 -3.09
CA GLN A 29 1.28 -3.35 -1.89
C GLN A 29 2.08 -2.10 -2.22
N CYS A 30 2.88 -2.13 -3.29
CA CYS A 30 3.57 -0.94 -3.79
C CYS A 30 2.56 0.19 -4.09
N MET A 31 1.41 -0.12 -4.71
CA MET A 31 0.36 0.89 -4.93
C MET A 31 -0.22 1.49 -3.64
N LEU A 32 -0.22 0.77 -2.52
CA LEU A 32 -0.62 1.35 -1.23
C LEU A 32 0.42 2.31 -0.68
N ASP A 33 1.71 1.98 -0.82
CA ASP A 33 2.80 2.88 -0.43
C ASP A 33 2.81 4.15 -1.30
N ILE A 34 2.55 4.04 -2.61
CA ILE A 34 2.29 5.21 -3.46
C ILE A 34 1.05 6.00 -2.99
N SER A 35 0.00 5.31 -2.53
CA SER A 35 -1.21 5.99 -2.01
C SER A 35 -0.93 6.74 -0.71
N GLU A 36 -0.06 6.22 0.15
CA GLU A 36 0.42 6.91 1.35
C GLU A 36 1.17 8.19 0.99
N LYS A 37 2.20 8.09 0.13
CA LYS A 37 2.96 9.25 -0.35
C LYS A 37 2.07 10.31 -0.98
N ALA A 38 1.14 9.88 -1.84
CA ALA A 38 0.18 10.80 -2.46
C ALA A 38 -0.66 11.55 -1.41
N CYS A 39 -0.85 10.98 -0.22
CA CYS A 39 -1.61 11.55 0.88
C CYS A 39 -0.78 12.31 1.92
N GLU A 40 0.55 12.39 1.76
CA GLU A 40 1.38 13.24 2.60
C GLU A 40 1.11 14.73 2.27
N PRO A 41 0.80 15.56 3.28
CA PRO A 41 0.31 16.91 3.05
C PRO A 41 1.39 17.88 2.52
N ASP A 42 2.67 17.55 2.73
CA ASP A 42 3.84 18.29 2.30
C ASP A 42 4.48 17.79 1.01
N GLU A 43 3.90 16.76 0.39
CA GLU A 43 4.36 16.20 -0.89
C GLU A 43 3.40 16.53 -2.05
N GLU A 44 3.98 16.81 -3.22
CA GLU A 44 3.25 16.93 -4.47
C GLU A 44 3.00 15.53 -5.04
N PRO A 45 1.74 15.10 -5.25
CA PRO A 45 1.42 13.72 -5.62
C PRO A 45 1.62 13.42 -7.12
N MET A 46 1.57 14.43 -7.98
CA MET A 46 1.57 14.22 -9.44
C MET A 46 2.89 13.68 -10.01
N PRO A 47 4.08 14.04 -9.48
CA PRO A 47 5.33 13.38 -9.86
C PRO A 47 5.29 11.83 -9.76
N LEU A 48 4.50 11.25 -8.85
CA LEU A 48 4.36 9.78 -8.73
C LEU A 48 3.84 9.09 -10.02
N LEU A 49 3.28 9.86 -10.96
CA LEU A 49 2.83 9.40 -12.29
C LEU A 49 3.93 9.40 -13.36
N GLU A 50 5.06 10.06 -13.11
CA GLU A 50 6.14 10.19 -14.08
C GLU A 50 6.98 8.92 -14.12
N TRP A 51 7.25 8.40 -15.32
CA TRP A 51 8.01 7.15 -15.51
C TRP A 51 9.45 7.21 -14.98
N THR A 52 10.01 8.41 -14.88
CA THR A 52 11.40 8.63 -14.46
C THR A 52 11.57 8.78 -12.95
N GLU A 53 10.47 8.92 -12.21
CA GLU A 53 10.54 9.08 -10.75
C GLU A 53 10.91 7.77 -10.08
N GLN A 54 11.72 7.89 -9.02
CA GLN A 54 12.24 6.74 -8.29
C GLN A 54 11.14 5.98 -7.53
N GLU A 55 10.07 6.68 -7.19
CA GLU A 55 8.89 6.15 -6.52
C GLU A 55 7.66 6.32 -7.42
N SER A 56 7.85 6.00 -8.70
CA SER A 56 6.80 6.01 -9.71
C SER A 56 5.85 4.83 -9.57
N VAL A 57 4.54 5.06 -9.78
CA VAL A 57 3.53 4.00 -9.82
C VAL A 57 3.84 2.94 -10.88
N TRP A 58 4.54 3.31 -11.97
CA TRP A 58 4.93 2.37 -13.02
C TRP A 58 5.92 1.32 -12.52
N LEU A 59 6.76 1.66 -11.55
CA LEU A 59 7.71 0.73 -10.93
C LEU A 59 7.01 -0.33 -10.06
N CYS A 60 5.77 -0.10 -9.63
CA CYS A 60 4.97 -1.11 -8.95
C CYS A 60 4.63 -2.31 -9.85
N CYS A 61 4.71 -2.14 -11.18
CA CYS A 61 4.49 -3.23 -12.12
C CYS A 61 5.77 -4.05 -12.39
N CYS A 62 6.89 -3.72 -11.75
CA CYS A 62 8.10 -4.55 -11.79
C CYS A 62 8.07 -5.68 -10.73
N PRO A 63 8.78 -6.80 -10.95
CA PRO A 63 8.84 -7.89 -9.98
C PRO A 63 9.42 -7.51 -8.61
N THR A 64 10.28 -6.49 -8.57
CA THR A 64 10.82 -5.91 -7.34
C THR A 64 10.38 -4.45 -7.26
N PRO A 65 9.53 -4.09 -6.29
CA PRO A 65 9.05 -2.72 -6.10
C PRO A 65 10.18 -1.70 -6.07
N TYR A 66 9.95 -0.52 -6.65
CA TYR A 66 10.91 0.60 -6.76
C TYR A 66 12.22 0.30 -7.49
N ARG A 67 12.36 -0.88 -8.10
CA ARG A 67 13.48 -1.19 -8.99
C ARG A 67 12.99 -1.20 -10.42
N SER A 68 13.65 -0.42 -11.26
CA SER A 68 13.40 -0.44 -12.69
C SER A 68 13.65 -1.84 -13.26
N CYS A 69 12.82 -2.21 -14.21
CA CYS A 69 12.89 -3.48 -14.91
C CYS A 69 12.59 -3.24 -16.39
N LYS A 70 12.85 -4.25 -17.23
CA LYS A 70 12.50 -4.18 -18.64
C LYS A 70 10.99 -4.32 -18.82
N ALA A 71 10.43 -3.68 -19.85
CA ALA A 71 8.99 -3.73 -20.13
C ALA A 71 8.45 -5.16 -20.34
N ASP A 72 9.26 -6.07 -20.86
CA ASP A 72 8.89 -7.47 -21.11
C ASP A 72 8.79 -8.33 -19.84
N VAL A 73 9.34 -7.85 -18.71
CA VAL A 73 9.23 -8.51 -17.39
C VAL A 73 8.21 -7.84 -16.48
N MET A 74 7.60 -6.73 -16.90
CA MET A 74 6.55 -6.07 -16.13
C MET A 74 5.28 -6.93 -16.08
N ASP A 75 4.56 -6.85 -14.97
CA ASP A 75 3.24 -7.46 -14.83
C ASP A 75 2.25 -6.74 -15.76
N LYS A 76 1.80 -7.46 -16.80
CA LYS A 76 0.87 -6.94 -17.81
C LYS A 76 -0.49 -6.57 -17.21
N ALA A 77 -0.97 -7.31 -16.21
CA ALA A 77 -2.22 -6.96 -15.55
C ALA A 77 -2.07 -5.66 -14.76
N CYS A 78 -0.91 -5.45 -14.12
CA CYS A 78 -0.59 -4.21 -13.43
C CYS A 78 -0.55 -3.03 -14.38
N LEU A 79 0.16 -3.14 -15.50
CA LEU A 79 0.24 -2.09 -16.51
C LEU A 79 -1.14 -1.67 -17.01
N VAL A 80 -1.99 -2.64 -17.37
CA VAL A 80 -3.36 -2.38 -17.83
C VAL A 80 -4.19 -1.68 -16.75
N ALA A 81 -4.06 -2.09 -15.49
CA ALA A 81 -4.78 -1.48 -14.38
C ALA A 81 -4.31 -0.03 -14.11
N VAL A 82 -3.00 0.22 -14.12
CA VAL A 82 -2.42 1.58 -13.95
C VAL A 82 -2.83 2.49 -15.11
N GLU A 83 -2.71 2.04 -16.36
CA GLU A 83 -3.13 2.82 -17.52
C GLU A 83 -4.61 3.19 -17.47
N ARG A 84 -5.46 2.27 -17.02
CA ARG A 84 -6.91 2.45 -16.97
C ARG A 84 -7.35 3.42 -15.87
N HIS A 85 -6.80 3.27 -14.66
CA HIS A 85 -7.34 3.92 -13.47
C HIS A 85 -6.46 5.05 -12.93
N VAL A 86 -5.16 5.05 -13.21
CA VAL A 86 -4.18 5.93 -12.55
C VAL A 86 -3.56 6.93 -13.51
N ALA A 87 -3.18 6.51 -14.72
CA ALA A 87 -2.34 7.29 -15.64
C ALA A 87 -2.92 8.64 -16.09
N LYS A 88 -4.21 8.88 -15.86
CA LYS A 88 -4.93 10.11 -16.23
C LYS A 88 -5.34 10.95 -15.02
N ALA A 89 -4.91 10.59 -13.81
CA ALA A 89 -5.19 11.38 -12.63
C ALA A 89 -4.58 12.78 -12.79
N THR A 90 -5.37 13.80 -12.47
CA THR A 90 -4.97 15.21 -12.52
C THR A 90 -5.00 15.88 -11.14
N SER A 91 -5.34 15.11 -10.11
CA SER A 91 -5.47 15.57 -8.73
C SER A 91 -5.18 14.46 -7.73
N ARG A 92 -4.88 14.82 -6.47
CA ARG A 92 -4.67 13.88 -5.36
C ARG A 92 -5.85 12.90 -5.18
N PRO A 93 -7.12 13.34 -5.12
CA PRO A 93 -8.23 12.41 -4.90
C PRO A 93 -8.41 11.43 -6.06
N GLU A 94 -8.19 11.87 -7.31
CA GLU A 94 -8.21 11.01 -8.49
C GLU A 94 -7.08 9.98 -8.45
N LEU A 95 -5.87 10.37 -8.05
CA LEU A 95 -4.73 9.46 -7.91
C LEU A 95 -5.00 8.39 -6.85
N VAL A 96 -5.40 8.79 -5.64
CA VAL A 96 -5.66 7.86 -4.53
C VAL A 96 -6.79 6.89 -4.88
N SER A 97 -7.89 7.41 -5.44
CA SER A 97 -9.01 6.57 -5.90
C SER A 97 -8.57 5.64 -7.04
N GLY A 98 -7.81 6.16 -8.01
CA GLY A 98 -7.29 5.40 -9.14
C GLY A 98 -6.38 4.26 -8.72
N LEU A 99 -5.49 4.49 -7.75
CA LEU A 99 -4.60 3.46 -7.19
C LEU A 99 -5.41 2.35 -6.53
N GLN A 100 -6.44 2.70 -5.75
CA GLN A 100 -7.30 1.71 -5.12
C GLN A 100 -8.13 0.91 -6.13
N LEU A 101 -8.62 1.55 -7.19
CA LEU A 101 -9.30 0.88 -8.31
C LEU A 101 -8.35 -0.06 -9.07
N ALA A 102 -7.10 0.37 -9.33
CA ALA A 102 -6.09 -0.49 -9.96
C ALA A 102 -5.78 -1.72 -9.09
N ARG A 103 -5.64 -1.55 -7.76
CA ARG A 103 -5.51 -2.66 -6.82
C ARG A 103 -6.73 -3.58 -6.85
N GLY A 104 -7.92 -3.01 -6.91
CA GLY A 104 -9.17 -3.76 -6.96
C GLY A 104 -9.29 -4.59 -8.24
N GLU A 105 -8.86 -4.06 -9.38
CA GLU A 105 -8.74 -4.82 -10.63
C GLU A 105 -7.73 -5.97 -10.50
N LEU A 106 -6.53 -5.72 -9.97
CA LEU A 106 -5.52 -6.76 -9.73
C LEU A 106 -6.03 -7.84 -8.77
N ARG A 107 -6.76 -7.45 -7.73
CA ARG A 107 -7.39 -8.39 -6.79
C ARG A 107 -8.38 -9.30 -7.51
N LYS A 108 -9.18 -8.74 -8.43
CA LYS A 108 -10.15 -9.49 -9.24
C LYS A 108 -9.43 -10.44 -10.21
N THR A 109 -8.40 -9.99 -10.91
CA THR A 109 -7.66 -10.83 -11.88
C THR A 109 -6.86 -11.95 -11.22
N GLY A 110 -6.33 -11.71 -10.02
CA GLY A 110 -5.61 -12.73 -9.26
C GLY A 110 -6.51 -13.77 -8.57
N GLY A 111 -7.83 -13.57 -8.58
CA GLY A 111 -8.83 -14.54 -8.15
C GLY A 111 -8.81 -14.84 -6.65
N GLU A 112 -9.16 -16.07 -6.29
CA GLU A 112 -9.31 -16.53 -4.89
C GLU A 112 -8.05 -16.25 -4.04
N LYS A 113 -6.85 -16.40 -4.63
CA LYS A 113 -5.58 -16.18 -3.94
C LYS A 113 -5.37 -14.74 -3.49
N CYS A 114 -6.06 -13.76 -4.10
CA CYS A 114 -5.98 -12.35 -3.72
C CYS A 114 -7.11 -11.91 -2.79
N GLN A 115 -8.06 -12.78 -2.47
CA GLN A 115 -9.19 -12.40 -1.61
C GLN A 115 -8.78 -12.09 -0.17
N ALA A 116 -7.64 -12.59 0.27
CA ALA A 116 -7.03 -12.30 1.57
C ALA A 116 -6.54 -10.84 1.71
N LEU A 117 -6.38 -10.11 0.61
CA LEU A 117 -6.02 -8.68 0.61
C LEU A 117 -7.28 -7.82 0.73
N ALA A 118 -7.12 -6.64 1.32
CA ALA A 118 -8.18 -5.67 1.53
C ALA A 118 -8.93 -5.34 0.23
N ALA A 119 -10.26 -5.23 0.34
CA ALA A 119 -11.15 -5.04 -0.79
C ALA A 119 -11.06 -3.62 -1.38
N GLU A 120 -11.45 -3.52 -2.66
CA GLU A 120 -11.55 -2.26 -3.41
C GLU A 120 -12.52 -1.28 -2.76
N ASP A 121 -13.67 -1.73 -2.27
CA ASP A 121 -14.69 -0.86 -1.69
C ASP A 121 -14.68 -0.84 -0.16
N PRO A 122 -15.03 0.29 0.47
CA PRO A 122 -15.26 1.60 -0.15
C PRO A 122 -13.94 2.32 -0.50
N LEU A 123 -13.94 3.18 -1.51
CA LEU A 123 -12.76 4.01 -1.85
C LEU A 123 -12.31 4.85 -0.65
N SER A 124 -11.01 4.83 -0.36
CA SER A 124 -10.41 5.65 0.69
C SER A 124 -10.23 7.08 0.22
N VAL A 125 -10.20 7.99 1.18
CA VAL A 125 -9.59 9.33 1.04
C VAL A 125 -8.29 9.38 1.83
N CYS A 126 -7.55 10.47 1.71
CA CYS A 126 -6.45 10.74 2.62
C CYS A 126 -6.96 10.94 4.04
N GLY A 127 -6.21 10.49 5.04
CA GLY A 127 -6.67 10.51 6.43
C GLY A 127 -6.93 11.92 6.93
N HIS A 128 -6.13 12.91 6.52
CA HIS A 128 -6.33 14.32 6.86
C HIS A 128 -7.60 14.92 6.23
N GLU A 129 -8.11 14.34 5.14
CA GLU A 129 -9.35 14.74 4.45
C GLU A 129 -10.59 13.99 4.99
N ALA A 130 -10.38 12.95 5.81
CA ALA A 130 -11.47 12.17 6.37
C ALA A 130 -12.33 12.97 7.38
N THR A 131 -13.54 12.50 7.64
CA THR A 131 -14.43 13.07 8.66
C THR A 131 -14.84 12.01 9.69
N PRO A 132 -14.35 12.09 10.96
CA PRO A 132 -13.33 13.01 11.45
C PRO A 132 -11.94 12.72 10.86
N PRO A 133 -11.03 13.72 10.80
CA PRO A 133 -9.67 13.51 10.31
C PRO A 133 -8.93 12.41 11.08
N LYS A 134 -8.10 11.66 10.36
CA LYS A 134 -7.25 10.60 10.88
C LYS A 134 -5.79 11.01 10.79
N LYS A 135 -4.97 10.48 11.70
CA LYS A 135 -3.52 10.75 11.74
C LYS A 135 -2.72 9.94 10.70
N ARG A 136 -3.21 8.75 10.33
CA ARG A 136 -2.67 7.91 9.26
C ARG A 136 -2.87 8.55 7.89
N SER A 137 -2.02 8.22 6.92
CA SER A 137 -2.07 8.76 5.55
C SER A 137 -3.36 8.36 4.81
N LEU A 138 -3.88 7.15 5.04
CA LEU A 138 -5.15 6.67 4.46
C LEU A 138 -6.27 6.58 5.50
N ALA A 139 -7.48 7.03 5.14
CA ALA A 139 -8.64 6.96 6.02
C ALA A 139 -9.05 5.51 6.35
N ARG A 140 -9.03 4.63 5.34
CA ARG A 140 -9.25 3.17 5.44
C ARG A 140 -8.13 2.54 6.27
N GLU A 141 -8.46 2.06 7.45
CA GLU A 141 -7.49 1.49 8.41
C GLU A 141 -6.87 0.19 7.93
N ASP A 142 -7.65 -0.66 7.28
CA ASP A 142 -7.18 -1.93 6.70
C ASP A 142 -6.18 -1.73 5.57
N LEU A 143 -6.41 -0.78 4.67
CA LEU A 143 -5.43 -0.41 3.64
C LEU A 143 -4.13 0.11 4.26
N PHE A 144 -4.24 1.01 5.24
CA PHE A 144 -3.07 1.58 5.92
C PHE A 144 -2.27 0.51 6.67
N CYS A 145 -2.94 -0.37 7.43
CA CYS A 145 -2.26 -1.41 8.16
C CYS A 145 -1.65 -2.48 7.22
N GLU A 146 -2.28 -2.78 6.09
CA GLU A 146 -1.75 -3.73 5.09
C GLU A 146 -0.46 -3.17 4.47
N MET A 147 -0.46 -1.87 4.14
CA MET A 147 0.72 -1.13 3.68
C MET A 147 1.85 -1.15 4.71
N LEU A 148 1.59 -0.74 5.97
CA LEU A 148 2.60 -0.72 7.03
C LEU A 148 3.22 -2.11 7.22
N THR A 149 2.37 -3.14 7.21
CA THR A 149 2.81 -4.52 7.35
C THR A 149 3.72 -4.94 6.18
N TRP A 150 3.39 -4.56 4.96
CA TRP A 150 4.24 -4.81 3.79
C TRP A 150 5.57 -4.03 3.85
N GLN A 151 5.56 -2.74 4.21
CA GLN A 151 6.75 -1.92 4.41
C GLN A 151 7.69 -2.59 5.43
N LEU A 152 7.16 -3.07 6.56
CA LEU A 152 7.93 -3.81 7.57
C LEU A 152 8.51 -5.11 7.01
N GLU A 153 7.68 -5.90 6.35
CA GLU A 153 8.02 -7.27 5.93
C GLU A 153 8.92 -7.37 4.70
N GLU A 154 8.84 -6.40 3.80
CA GLU A 154 9.50 -6.44 2.49
C GLU A 154 10.55 -5.33 2.33
N LEU A 155 10.39 -4.19 3.03
CA LEU A 155 11.35 -3.08 2.98
C LEU A 155 12.19 -2.92 4.26
N GLY A 156 11.72 -3.46 5.38
CA GLY A 156 12.34 -3.23 6.69
C GLY A 156 11.99 -1.87 7.28
N ASP A 157 10.91 -1.25 6.80
CA ASP A 157 10.47 0.09 7.18
C ASP A 157 9.34 0.03 8.21
N GLY A 158 9.19 1.09 9.00
CA GLY A 158 8.22 1.15 10.10
C GLY A 158 8.77 0.68 11.45
N ASN A 159 8.04 1.06 12.51
CA ASN A 159 8.43 0.80 13.90
C ASN A 159 7.22 0.47 14.80
N GLN A 160 7.48 -0.12 15.96
CA GLN A 160 6.42 -0.57 16.88
C GLN A 160 5.46 0.55 17.30
N VAL A 161 5.96 1.78 17.52
CA VAL A 161 5.14 2.91 17.99
C VAL A 161 4.12 3.30 16.94
N GLU A 162 4.52 3.37 15.67
CA GLU A 162 3.65 3.66 14.54
C GLU A 162 2.52 2.63 14.40
N PHE A 163 2.84 1.34 14.46
CA PHE A 163 1.85 0.28 14.39
C PHE A 163 0.84 0.37 15.54
N LEU A 164 1.33 0.54 16.77
CA LEU A 164 0.47 0.66 17.95
C LEU A 164 -0.44 1.89 17.89
N ASN A 165 0.08 3.03 17.43
CA ASN A 165 -0.70 4.27 17.30
C ASN A 165 -1.83 4.18 16.26
N ASN A 166 -1.69 3.27 15.30
CA ASN A 166 -2.65 3.10 14.21
C ASN A 166 -3.51 1.84 14.35
N GLY A 167 -3.40 1.11 15.46
CA GLY A 167 -4.19 -0.11 15.68
C GLY A 167 -3.79 -1.28 14.78
N CYS A 168 -2.57 -1.25 14.23
CA CYS A 168 -2.08 -2.26 13.31
C CYS A 168 -1.27 -3.36 14.05
N PRO A 169 -1.36 -4.63 13.62
CA PRO A 169 -0.62 -5.72 14.23
C PRO A 169 0.89 -5.60 13.95
N TYR A 170 1.71 -5.51 15.00
CA TYR A 170 3.17 -5.44 14.88
C TYR A 170 3.83 -6.79 15.17
N ASN A 171 4.69 -7.25 14.25
CA ASN A 171 5.51 -8.44 14.46
C ASN A 171 6.98 -8.16 14.10
N ALA A 172 7.79 -7.87 15.11
CA ALA A 172 9.23 -7.59 14.94
C ALA A 172 9.98 -8.73 14.23
N ALA A 173 9.57 -9.99 14.42
CA ALA A 173 10.22 -11.14 13.79
C ALA A 173 9.98 -11.21 12.27
N SER A 174 9.00 -10.46 11.74
CA SER A 174 8.71 -10.41 10.31
C SER A 174 9.44 -9.31 9.57
N LYS A 175 10.13 -8.41 10.30
CA LYS A 175 10.86 -7.27 9.72
C LYS A 175 11.93 -7.75 8.75
N ALA A 176 11.93 -7.22 7.52
CA ALA A 176 12.99 -7.51 6.56
C ALA A 176 14.34 -7.02 7.12
N PRO A 177 15.45 -7.73 6.85
CA PRO A 177 16.76 -7.24 7.22
C PRO A 177 17.04 -5.90 6.51
N ASP A 178 17.76 -5.01 7.19
CA ASP A 178 18.27 -3.76 6.60
C ASP A 178 19.18 -4.14 5.41
N SER A 179 18.62 -4.17 4.21
CA SER A 179 19.44 -4.37 3.02
C SER A 179 20.05 -3.03 2.65
N GLU A 180 21.38 -2.96 2.58
CA GLU A 180 22.13 -1.73 2.25
C GLU A 180 21.73 -1.12 0.89
N GLY A 181 20.94 -1.83 0.07
CA GLY A 181 20.35 -1.37 -1.19
C GLY A 181 18.85 -1.08 -1.20
N ASN A 182 18.13 -1.17 -0.07
CA ASN A 182 16.71 -0.78 0.05
C ASN A 182 16.51 0.57 0.77
N ARG A 183 17.59 1.27 1.16
CA ARG A 183 17.44 2.66 1.58
C ARG A 183 16.93 3.45 0.38
N ARG A 184 15.68 3.92 0.45
CA ARG A 184 15.14 5.02 -0.33
C ARG A 184 16.23 6.12 -0.31
N LYS A 185 17.03 6.22 -1.38
CA LYS A 185 18.11 7.19 -1.51
C LYS A 185 17.67 8.26 -2.47
#